data_AF-A0A942M6F7-F1
#
_entry.id   AF-A0A942M6F7-F1
#
_cell.length_a   1.000
_cell.length_b   1.000
_cell.length_c   1.000
_cell.angle_alpha   90.00
_cell.angle_beta   90.00
_cell.angle_gamma   90.00
#
_symmetry.space_group_name_H-M   'P 1'
#
loop_
_entity.id
_entity.type
_entity.pdbx_description
1 polymer ?
#
loop_
_entity_poly.entity_id
_entity_poly.type
_entity_poly.pdbx_seq_one_letter_code
_entity_poly.pdbx_strand_id
1 'polypeptide(L)'
;MKTIRFVLFTMLFAFFANTASSFSQIRFSKHGEEDGLKIENRWRRSNFFNKNSDAVLIIKLTNTNTYAVNAKLSVGFYRDGILAFSSEEQTVCLEPGQVKRGFQTNFRFTAEGITIAETHEDNFSWDFATVEIIRVEKCK
;
A
#
# COMPACT_ATOMS: atom_id res chain seq x y z
N MET A 1 2.42 -29.61 51.90
CA MET A 1 2.45 -30.05 50.48
C MET A 1 1.32 -29.51 49.57
N LYS A 2 0.45 -28.60 50.03
CA LYS A 2 -0.62 -28.02 49.17
C LYS A 2 -0.23 -26.69 48.49
N THR A 3 0.72 -25.95 49.05
CA THR A 3 1.18 -24.64 48.56
C THR A 3 2.11 -24.71 47.35
N ILE A 4 2.97 -25.73 47.26
CA ILE A 4 3.92 -25.88 46.15
C ILE A 4 3.21 -26.18 44.81
N ARG A 5 2.10 -26.93 44.84
CA ARG A 5 1.29 -27.23 43.63
C ARG A 5 0.59 -25.99 43.08
N PHE A 6 0.28 -25.00 43.93
CA PHE A 6 -0.40 -23.77 43.51
C PHE A 6 0.58 -22.78 42.85
N VAL A 7 1.82 -22.72 43.35
CA VAL A 7 2.89 -21.87 42.78
C VAL A 7 3.35 -22.38 41.41
N LEU A 8 3.39 -23.70 41.21
CA LEU A 8 3.75 -24.26 39.90
C LEU A 8 2.69 -23.94 38.82
N PHE A 9 1.42 -23.89 39.20
CA PHE A 9 0.32 -23.65 38.28
C PHE A 9 0.24 -22.18 37.82
N THR A 10 0.55 -21.23 38.71
CA THR A 10 0.63 -19.80 38.37
C THR A 10 1.85 -19.46 37.51
N MET A 11 2.98 -20.17 37.69
CA MET A 11 4.17 -19.98 36.86
C MET A 11 3.97 -20.48 35.43
N LEU A 12 3.20 -21.57 35.24
CA LEU A 12 2.89 -22.09 33.91
C LEU A 12 1.96 -21.16 33.11
N PHE A 13 1.02 -20.48 33.78
CA PHE A 13 0.08 -19.55 33.13
C PHE A 13 0.75 -18.25 32.66
N ALA A 14 1.79 -17.79 33.35
CA ALA A 14 2.57 -16.60 32.98
C ALA A 14 3.44 -16.83 31.71
N PHE A 15 3.80 -18.09 31.41
CA PHE A 15 4.60 -18.42 30.24
C PHE A 15 3.78 -18.39 28.94
N PHE A 16 2.48 -18.74 29.00
CA PHE A 16 1.59 -18.71 27.83
C PHE A 16 1.05 -17.31 27.50
N ALA A 17 1.09 -16.35 28.42
CA ALA A 17 0.57 -15.01 28.20
C ALA A 17 1.48 -14.12 27.31
N ASN A 18 2.70 -14.56 27.00
CA ASN A 18 3.69 -13.75 26.26
C ASN A 18 3.74 -14.02 24.75
N THR A 19 2.88 -14.88 24.19
CA THR A 19 2.87 -15.15 22.74
C THR A 19 1.85 -14.33 21.96
N ALA A 20 1.50 -13.13 22.45
CA ALA A 20 0.77 -12.14 21.66
C ALA A 20 1.74 -11.39 20.73
N SER A 21 2.48 -12.13 19.90
CA SER A 21 3.20 -11.55 18.78
C SER A 21 2.16 -10.98 17.81
N SER A 22 2.05 -9.66 17.82
CA SER A 22 1.13 -8.90 17.00
C SER A 22 1.43 -9.19 15.53
N PHE A 23 0.49 -9.79 14.82
CA PHE A 23 0.51 -9.85 13.36
C PHE A 23 0.48 -8.41 12.85
N SER A 24 1.63 -7.90 12.42
CA SER A 24 1.72 -6.60 11.75
C SER A 24 0.80 -6.63 10.53
N GLN A 25 -0.33 -5.95 10.64
CA GLN A 25 -1.25 -5.78 9.51
C GLN A 25 -0.49 -4.98 8.46
N ILE A 26 -0.30 -5.55 7.26
CA ILE A 26 0.30 -4.86 6.11
C ILE A 26 -0.58 -3.63 5.79
N ARG A 27 -0.23 -2.50 6.41
CA ARG A 27 -0.96 -1.23 6.34
C ARG A 27 -0.47 -0.46 5.13
N PHE A 28 -1.31 0.45 4.65
CA PHE A 28 -0.85 1.44 3.69
C PHE A 28 0.13 2.40 4.38
N SER A 29 1.24 2.67 3.70
CA SER A 29 2.22 3.68 4.09
C SER A 29 1.86 5.01 3.44
N LYS A 30 2.06 6.13 4.16
CA LYS A 30 1.90 7.46 3.59
C LYS A 30 2.99 7.66 2.53
N HIS A 31 2.60 8.05 1.33
CA HIS A 31 3.53 8.47 0.30
C HIS A 31 3.66 9.99 0.30
N GLY A 32 2.54 10.70 0.20
CA GLY A 32 2.52 12.15 0.08
C GLY A 32 1.11 12.73 0.03
N GLU A 33 1.04 14.01 -0.26
CA GLU A 33 -0.20 14.75 -0.55
C GLU A 33 0.11 15.83 -1.58
N GLU A 34 -0.73 15.92 -2.61
CA GLU A 34 -0.56 16.85 -3.73
C GLU A 34 -1.93 17.39 -4.13
N ASP A 35 -2.08 18.71 -4.20
CA ASP A 35 -3.34 19.41 -4.54
C ASP A 35 -4.60 18.86 -3.82
N GLY A 36 -4.45 18.56 -2.52
CA GLY A 36 -5.51 18.00 -1.69
C GLY A 36 -5.90 16.57 -2.07
N LEU A 37 -5.00 15.84 -2.72
CA LEU A 37 -5.09 14.41 -2.93
C LEU A 37 -4.03 13.72 -2.06
N LYS A 38 -4.48 13.12 -0.96
CA LYS A 38 -3.61 12.31 -0.10
C LYS A 38 -3.36 10.95 -0.75
N ILE A 39 -2.08 10.59 -0.87
CA ILE A 39 -1.60 9.38 -1.54
C ILE A 39 -0.98 8.44 -0.50
N GLU A 40 -1.50 7.22 -0.46
CA GLU A 40 -0.96 6.14 0.36
C GLU A 40 -0.71 4.91 -0.53
N ASN A 41 0.32 4.12 -0.22
CA ASN A 41 0.70 2.96 -1.02
C ASN A 41 0.84 1.70 -0.16
N ARG A 42 0.83 0.54 -0.80
CA ARG A 42 1.36 -0.71 -0.24
C ARG A 42 1.77 -1.67 -1.35
N TRP A 43 2.73 -2.54 -1.05
CA TRP A 43 3.15 -3.61 -1.93
C TRP A 43 2.44 -4.93 -1.62
N ARG A 44 2.13 -5.70 -2.67
CA ARG A 44 1.60 -7.06 -2.57
C ARG A 44 2.15 -7.93 -3.70
N ARG A 45 2.03 -9.25 -3.55
CA ARG A 45 2.32 -10.20 -4.63
C ARG A 45 1.15 -10.22 -5.59
N SER A 46 1.41 -10.31 -6.89
CA SER A 46 0.38 -10.53 -7.90
C SER A 46 -0.31 -11.88 -7.67
N ASN A 47 0.45 -12.92 -7.29
CA ASN A 47 -0.07 -14.21 -6.87
C ASN A 47 0.36 -14.53 -5.42
N PHE A 48 -0.61 -14.67 -4.53
CA PHE A 48 -0.34 -14.95 -3.12
C PHE A 48 0.42 -16.27 -2.87
N PHE A 49 0.19 -17.28 -3.72
CA PHE A 49 0.79 -18.60 -3.60
C PHE A 49 2.17 -18.72 -4.25
N ASN A 50 2.53 -17.79 -5.14
CA ASN A 50 3.84 -17.77 -5.77
C ASN A 50 4.71 -16.65 -5.19
N LYS A 51 5.76 -17.02 -4.44
CA LYS A 51 6.67 -16.05 -3.81
C LYS A 51 7.47 -15.24 -4.82
N ASN A 52 7.68 -15.77 -6.02
CA ASN A 52 8.44 -15.17 -7.11
C ASN A 52 7.54 -14.46 -8.13
N SER A 53 6.25 -14.28 -7.83
CA SER A 53 5.37 -13.51 -8.70
C SER A 53 5.70 -12.02 -8.61
N ASP A 54 5.37 -11.29 -9.66
CA ASP A 54 5.54 -9.83 -9.71
C ASP A 54 4.95 -9.11 -8.48
N ALA A 55 5.60 -8.04 -8.10
CA ALA A 55 5.14 -7.10 -7.11
C ALA A 55 4.06 -6.20 -7.72
N VAL A 56 3.06 -5.89 -6.90
CA VAL A 56 1.94 -5.03 -7.25
C VAL A 56 1.91 -3.88 -6.27
N LEU A 57 2.14 -2.68 -6.78
CA LEU A 57 1.94 -1.43 -6.05
C LEU A 57 0.45 -1.11 -6.04
N ILE A 58 -0.13 -1.05 -4.85
CA ILE A 58 -1.52 -0.68 -4.66
C ILE A 58 -1.56 0.74 -4.12
N ILE A 59 -2.19 1.64 -4.87
CA ILE A 59 -2.36 3.03 -4.45
C ILE A 59 -3.77 3.22 -3.86
N LYS A 60 -3.81 4.02 -2.80
CA LYS A 60 -5.02 4.53 -2.16
C LYS A 60 -4.98 6.05 -2.24
N LEU A 61 -6.02 6.61 -2.82
CA LEU A 61 -6.20 8.05 -3.00
C LEU A 61 -7.33 8.52 -2.10
N THR A 62 -7.13 9.64 -1.43
CA THR A 62 -8.16 10.30 -0.61
C THR A 62 -8.23 11.76 -1.01
N ASN A 63 -9.39 12.21 -1.48
CA ASN A 63 -9.61 13.63 -1.78
C ASN A 63 -9.87 14.38 -0.46
N THR A 64 -8.91 15.18 -0.01
CA THR A 64 -8.99 16.02 1.18
C THR A 64 -9.58 17.41 0.88
N ASN A 65 -9.83 17.73 -0.40
CA ASN A 65 -10.49 18.97 -0.79
C ASN A 65 -11.98 19.00 -0.43
N THR A 66 -12.54 20.21 -0.46
CA THR A 66 -14.00 20.45 -0.35
C THR A 66 -14.74 20.37 -1.68
N TYR A 67 -14.04 20.08 -2.79
CA TYR A 67 -14.58 19.96 -4.15
C TYR A 67 -14.16 18.65 -4.81
N ALA A 68 -14.88 18.23 -5.85
CA ALA A 68 -14.56 17.04 -6.63
C ALA A 68 -13.30 17.26 -7.48
N VAL A 69 -12.49 16.20 -7.63
CA VAL A 69 -11.27 16.22 -8.43
C VAL A 69 -11.24 15.06 -9.41
N ASN A 70 -10.72 15.31 -10.60
CA ASN A 70 -10.35 14.28 -11.55
C ASN A 70 -8.81 14.16 -11.53
N ALA A 71 -8.32 13.03 -11.05
CA ALA A 71 -6.91 12.73 -10.93
C ALA A 71 -6.48 11.76 -12.02
N LYS A 72 -5.41 12.09 -12.71
CA LYS A 72 -4.79 11.30 -13.76
C LYS A 72 -3.36 10.97 -13.32
N LEU A 73 -3.05 9.67 -13.28
CA LEU A 73 -1.86 9.14 -12.62
C LEU A 73 -1.22 8.05 -13.47
N SER A 74 0.11 8.03 -13.52
CA SER A 74 0.91 6.90 -13.99
C SER A 74 2.11 6.70 -13.08
N VAL A 75 2.62 5.47 -13.00
CA VAL A 75 3.74 5.11 -12.12
C VAL A 75 4.92 4.65 -12.96
N GLY A 76 6.09 5.22 -12.70
CA GLY A 76 7.38 4.73 -13.16
C GLY A 76 8.05 3.86 -12.11
N PHE A 77 8.66 2.76 -12.55
CA PHE A 77 9.50 1.89 -11.73
C PHE A 77 10.93 1.98 -12.22
N TYR A 78 11.86 2.20 -11.29
CA TYR A 78 13.25 2.49 -11.58
C TYR A 78 14.14 1.43 -10.95
N ARG A 79 15.17 1.00 -11.70
CA ARG A 79 16.23 0.12 -11.22
C ARG A 79 17.57 0.79 -11.51
N ASP A 80 18.42 0.91 -10.49
CA ASP A 80 19.68 1.65 -10.56
C ASP A 80 19.49 3.11 -11.05
N GLY A 81 18.34 3.71 -10.74
CA GLY A 81 17.95 5.06 -11.18
C GLY A 81 17.46 5.16 -12.63
N ILE A 82 17.38 4.05 -13.37
CA ILE A 82 16.92 3.99 -14.76
C ILE A 82 15.48 3.50 -14.81
N LEU A 83 14.62 4.17 -15.58
CA LEU A 83 13.23 3.75 -15.80
C LEU A 83 13.22 2.36 -16.44
N ALA A 84 12.76 1.35 -15.69
CA ALA A 84 12.63 -0.02 -16.14
C ALA A 84 11.26 -0.27 -16.78
N PHE A 85 10.20 0.27 -16.17
CA PHE A 85 8.82 0.10 -16.63
C PHE A 85 7.98 1.31 -16.24
N SER A 86 6.96 1.64 -17.04
CA SER A 86 5.95 2.63 -16.69
C SER A 86 4.57 2.01 -16.87
N SER A 87 3.66 2.32 -15.95
CA SER A 87 2.27 1.90 -16.10
C SER A 87 1.55 2.70 -17.17
N GLU A 88 0.43 2.15 -17.64
CA GLU A 88 -0.59 2.94 -18.31
C GLU A 88 -1.12 4.04 -17.39
N GLU A 89 -1.59 5.11 -18.02
CA GLU A 89 -2.25 6.21 -17.33
C GLU A 89 -3.64 5.78 -16.84
N GLN A 90 -3.93 6.07 -15.57
CA GLN A 90 -5.21 5.78 -14.94
C GLN A 90 -5.87 7.08 -14.52
N THR A 91 -7.15 7.24 -14.86
CA THR A 91 -7.96 8.41 -14.48
C THR A 91 -9.03 8.01 -13.48
N VAL A 92 -9.22 8.83 -12.44
CA VAL A 92 -10.29 8.66 -11.47
C VAL A 92 -10.87 9.99 -11.04
N CYS A 93 -12.20 10.01 -10.89
CA CYS A 93 -12.86 11.09 -10.19
C CYS A 93 -13.09 10.73 -8.71
N LEU A 94 -12.79 11.68 -7.82
CA LEU A 94 -13.06 11.60 -6.38
C LEU A 94 -13.91 12.80 -5.92
N GLU A 95 -15.07 12.51 -5.35
CA GLU A 95 -15.88 13.48 -4.61
C GLU A 95 -15.15 13.94 -3.33
N PRO A 96 -15.54 15.07 -2.71
CA PRO A 96 -14.97 15.54 -1.44
C PRO A 96 -14.98 14.44 -0.36
N GLY A 97 -13.84 14.21 0.28
CA GLY A 97 -13.68 13.18 1.32
C GLY A 97 -13.69 11.74 0.79
N GLN A 98 -13.85 11.52 -0.52
CA GLN A 98 -13.93 10.18 -1.09
C GLN A 98 -12.56 9.50 -1.06
N VAL A 99 -12.60 8.19 -0.81
CA VAL A 99 -11.42 7.31 -0.83
C VAL A 99 -11.59 6.28 -1.93
N LYS A 100 -10.57 6.14 -2.79
CA LYS A 100 -10.50 5.09 -3.82
C LYS A 100 -9.28 4.20 -3.58
N ARG A 101 -9.45 2.88 -3.78
CA ARG A 101 -8.40 1.86 -3.55
C ARG A 101 -8.48 0.74 -4.59
N GLY A 102 -7.31 0.24 -5.00
CA GLY A 102 -7.07 -0.61 -6.17
C GLY A 102 -7.87 -1.91 -6.37
N PHE A 103 -8.81 -2.32 -5.50
CA PHE A 103 -9.70 -3.44 -5.89
C PHE A 103 -10.86 -2.99 -6.78
N GLN A 104 -11.31 -1.73 -6.67
CA GLN A 104 -12.48 -1.23 -7.39
C GLN A 104 -12.13 -0.23 -8.51
N THR A 105 -10.87 0.23 -8.60
CA THR A 105 -10.52 1.42 -9.39
C THR A 105 -9.17 1.33 -10.11
N ASN A 106 -8.72 0.15 -10.56
CA ASN A 106 -7.49 -0.04 -11.35
C ASN A 106 -6.17 0.56 -10.80
N PHE A 107 -6.14 1.10 -9.57
CA PHE A 107 -4.92 1.57 -8.88
C PHE A 107 -4.07 0.43 -8.34
N ARG A 108 -3.74 -0.50 -9.24
CA ARG A 108 -2.85 -1.63 -9.03
C ARG A 108 -1.87 -1.63 -10.20
N PHE A 109 -0.62 -1.30 -9.89
CA PHE A 109 0.43 -1.20 -10.88
C PHE A 109 1.38 -2.38 -10.66
N THR A 110 1.44 -3.28 -11.63
CA THR A 110 2.35 -4.43 -11.60
C THR A 110 3.74 -3.96 -12.00
N ALA A 111 4.74 -4.24 -11.17
CA ALA A 111 6.14 -4.07 -11.51
C ALA A 111 6.63 -5.37 -12.14
N GLU A 112 6.54 -5.46 -13.48
CA GLU A 112 6.85 -6.67 -14.23
C GLU A 112 8.30 -7.13 -14.01
N GLY A 113 8.50 -8.39 -13.63
CA GLY A 113 9.83 -8.95 -13.38
C GLY A 113 10.49 -8.47 -12.08
N ILE A 114 9.75 -7.73 -11.23
CA ILE A 114 10.20 -7.29 -9.90
C ILE A 114 9.42 -8.06 -8.85
N THR A 115 10.09 -8.79 -7.98
CA THR A 115 9.45 -9.47 -6.84
C THR A 115 9.26 -8.51 -5.65
N ILE A 116 8.43 -8.88 -4.66
CA ILE A 116 8.31 -8.08 -3.43
C ILE A 116 9.67 -7.85 -2.76
N ALA A 117 10.54 -8.86 -2.74
CA ALA A 117 11.83 -8.75 -2.05
C ALA A 117 12.67 -7.63 -2.67
N GLU A 118 12.71 -7.56 -4.00
CA GLU A 118 13.41 -6.52 -4.75
C GLU A 118 12.82 -5.12 -4.51
N THR A 119 11.53 -5.00 -4.16
CA THR A 119 10.95 -3.68 -3.84
C THR A 119 11.53 -3.02 -2.58
N HIS A 120 12.32 -3.76 -1.81
CA HIS A 120 13.02 -3.30 -0.61
C HIS A 120 14.53 -3.11 -0.82
N GLU A 121 15.04 -3.36 -2.04
CA GLU A 121 16.45 -3.16 -2.36
C GLU A 121 16.74 -1.67 -2.62
N ASP A 122 17.92 -1.21 -2.21
CA ASP A 122 18.30 0.21 -2.30
C ASP A 122 18.37 0.74 -3.75
N ASN A 123 18.54 -0.16 -4.71
CA ASN A 123 18.60 0.20 -6.13
C ASN A 123 17.24 0.18 -6.82
N PHE A 124 16.16 -0.19 -6.14
CA PHE A 124 14.81 -0.13 -6.66
C PHE A 124 14.07 1.08 -6.08
N SER A 125 13.38 1.80 -6.95
CA SER A 125 12.46 2.85 -6.53
C SER A 125 11.26 2.93 -7.47
N TRP A 126 10.23 3.63 -7.03
CA TRP A 126 9.08 3.96 -7.85
C TRP A 126 8.69 5.40 -7.58
N ASP A 127 8.13 6.05 -8.58
CA ASP A 127 7.60 7.41 -8.47
C ASP A 127 6.43 7.59 -9.46
N PHE A 128 5.66 8.65 -9.31
CA PHE A 128 4.69 9.01 -10.33
C PHE A 128 5.38 9.57 -11.57
N ALA A 129 5.12 8.97 -12.73
CA ALA A 129 5.57 9.50 -14.01
C ALA A 129 4.67 10.67 -14.48
N THR A 130 3.37 10.60 -14.15
CA THR A 130 2.40 11.66 -14.38
C THR A 130 1.53 11.80 -13.14
N VAL A 131 1.34 13.04 -12.68
CA VAL A 131 0.29 13.44 -11.73
C VAL A 131 -0.38 14.69 -12.28
N GLU A 132 -1.66 14.59 -12.63
CA GLU A 132 -2.47 15.73 -13.03
C GLU A 132 -3.78 15.70 -12.23
N ILE A 133 -4.05 16.77 -11.48
CA ILE A 133 -5.21 16.89 -10.61
C ILE A 133 -6.02 18.11 -11.05
N ILE A 134 -7.21 17.86 -11.57
CA ILE A 134 -8.10 18.92 -12.07
C ILE A 134 -9.35 18.97 -11.20
N ARG A 135 -9.69 20.15 -10.70
CA ARG A 135 -10.98 20.39 -10.04
C ARG A 135 -12.10 20.22 -11.07
N VAL A 136 -13.13 19.46 -10.69
CA VAL A 136 -14.36 19.28 -11.48
C VAL A 136 -15.59 19.64 -10.64
N GLU A 137 -16.71 19.95 -11.30
CA GLU A 137 -17.95 20.26 -10.57
C GLU A 137 -18.51 19.05 -9.84
N LYS A 138 -18.44 17.87 -10.46
CA LYS A 138 -18.98 16.61 -9.92
C LYS A 138 -18.35 15.41 -10.63
N CYS A 139 -18.26 14.29 -9.94
CA CYS A 139 -17.95 13.02 -10.57
C CYS A 139 -19.15 12.46 -11.34
N LYS A 140 -18.90 12.06 -12.59
CA LYS A 140 -19.90 11.43 -13.47
C LYS A 140 -20.00 9.94 -13.20
#